data_AF-S5ZZQ2-F1
#
_entry.id   AF-S5ZZQ2-F1
#
_cell.length_a   1.000
_cell.length_b   1.000
_cell.length_c   1.000
_cell.angle_alpha   90.00
_cell.angle_beta   90.00
_cell.angle_gamma   90.00
#
_symmetry.space_group_name_H-M   'P 1'
#
loop_
_entity.id
_entity.type
_entity.pdbx_description
1 polymer ?
#
loop_
_entity_poly.entity_id
_entity_poly.type
_entity_poly.pdbx_seq_one_letter_code
_entity_poly.pdbx_strand_id
1 'polypeptide(L)'
;MTTEINTLKEFLDSEMYSELIRLTDPTGIEEKIRDIEISLLHNRLKQRQFLLEGFSCKLSTEKELIGWYLRLIEENKSDIILWTKAFWKYSNDTPEKYPDGEFAPGEELDEDEKSKTISIGKYAKSCLAMYMAEFEILKNHPAILADYYKRLRIPGAVKYAREMKKLFDRIFGEE
;
A
#
# COMPACT_ATOMS: atom_id res chain seq x y z
N MET A 1 -4.80 6.58 -30.28
CA MET A 1 -4.28 7.80 -29.64
C MET A 1 -4.14 7.47 -28.16
N THR A 2 -2.92 7.25 -27.70
CA THR A 2 -2.63 7.10 -26.27
C THR A 2 -2.87 8.46 -25.63
N THR A 3 -3.91 8.58 -24.81
CA THR A 3 -4.19 9.78 -24.02
C THR A 3 -2.94 10.09 -23.20
N GLU A 4 -2.40 11.30 -23.31
CA GLU A 4 -1.28 11.73 -22.46
C GLU A 4 -1.77 11.74 -21.01
N ILE A 5 -1.18 10.88 -20.18
CA ILE A 5 -1.50 10.80 -18.75
C ILE A 5 -0.69 11.89 -18.05
N ASN A 6 -1.38 12.90 -17.54
CA ASN A 6 -0.75 14.07 -16.91
C ASN A 6 -0.98 14.12 -15.40
N THR A 7 -1.99 13.41 -14.91
CA THR A 7 -2.31 13.38 -13.48
C THR A 7 -2.35 11.97 -12.88
N LEU A 8 -2.10 11.85 -11.58
CA LEU A 8 -2.23 10.58 -10.85
C LEU A 8 -3.66 10.03 -10.93
N LYS A 9 -4.68 10.90 -11.02
CA LYS A 9 -6.06 10.48 -11.23
C LYS A 9 -6.23 9.81 -12.59
N GLU A 10 -5.74 10.42 -13.67
CA GLU A 10 -5.76 9.83 -15.01
C GLU A 10 -4.96 8.52 -15.07
N PHE A 11 -3.84 8.44 -14.35
CA PHE A 11 -3.08 7.20 -14.24
C PHE A 11 -3.91 6.08 -13.59
N LEU A 12 -4.57 6.36 -12.47
CA LEU A 12 -5.43 5.39 -11.79
C LEU A 12 -6.69 5.04 -12.57
N ASP A 13 -7.15 5.91 -13.48
CA ASP A 13 -8.26 5.64 -14.41
C ASP A 13 -7.80 5.03 -15.75
N SER A 14 -6.49 4.79 -15.93
CA SER A 14 -5.95 4.24 -17.17
C SER A 14 -6.27 2.75 -17.36
N GLU A 15 -6.27 2.31 -18.62
CA GLU A 15 -6.46 0.90 -18.97
C GLU A 15 -5.35 0.00 -18.39
N MET A 16 -4.11 0.50 -18.36
CA MET A 16 -2.98 -0.23 -17.80
C MET A 16 -3.15 -0.50 -16.30
N TYR A 17 -3.59 0.51 -15.53
CA TYR A 17 -3.87 0.32 -14.11
C TYR A 17 -5.08 -0.61 -13.90
N SER A 18 -6.10 -0.49 -14.74
CA SER A 18 -7.27 -1.39 -14.73
C SER A 18 -6.90 -2.85 -15.09
N GLU A 19 -5.92 -3.05 -15.96
CA GLU A 19 -5.33 -4.36 -16.24
C GLU A 19 -4.63 -4.94 -15.00
N LEU A 20 -3.81 -4.16 -14.30
CA LEU A 20 -3.17 -4.61 -13.06
C LEU A 20 -4.19 -5.05 -12.01
N ILE A 21 -5.27 -4.28 -11.84
CA ILE A 21 -6.38 -4.63 -10.93
C ILE A 21 -7.00 -5.98 -11.32
N ARG A 22 -7.27 -6.20 -12.62
CA ARG A 22 -7.85 -7.46 -13.10
C ARG A 22 -6.94 -8.66 -12.86
N LEU A 23 -5.62 -8.46 -12.90
CA LEU A 23 -4.63 -9.51 -12.69
C LEU A 23 -4.42 -9.86 -11.21
N THR A 24 -4.77 -8.97 -10.27
CA THR A 24 -4.68 -9.22 -8.83
C THR A 24 -5.95 -9.85 -8.28
N ASP A 25 -7.03 -9.09 -8.15
CA ASP A 25 -8.41 -9.51 -7.82
C ASP A 25 -9.31 -8.26 -7.94
N PRO A 26 -10.09 -8.13 -9.04
CA PRO A 26 -10.89 -6.93 -9.28
C PRO A 26 -12.09 -6.80 -8.33
N THR A 27 -12.55 -7.89 -7.71
CA THR A 27 -13.79 -7.89 -6.93
C THR A 27 -13.65 -7.14 -5.60
N GLY A 28 -12.43 -7.11 -5.07
CA GLY A 28 -12.07 -6.43 -3.83
C GLY A 28 -11.84 -4.92 -3.97
N ILE A 29 -11.97 -4.32 -5.15
CA ILE A 29 -11.62 -2.90 -5.37
C ILE A 29 -12.84 -2.05 -5.77
N GLU A 30 -12.92 -0.84 -5.23
CA GLU A 30 -13.88 0.20 -5.62
C GLU A 30 -13.67 0.67 -7.06
N GLU A 31 -14.75 0.83 -7.82
CA GLU A 31 -14.66 1.27 -9.22
C GLU A 31 -14.30 2.76 -9.36
N LYS A 32 -14.75 3.57 -8.40
CA LYS A 32 -14.64 5.04 -8.43
C LYS A 32 -13.50 5.51 -7.54
N ILE A 33 -12.71 6.44 -8.07
CA ILE A 33 -11.68 7.15 -7.32
C ILE A 33 -12.32 8.31 -6.54
N ARG A 34 -12.00 8.41 -5.25
CA ARG A 34 -12.36 9.57 -4.42
C ARG A 34 -11.19 10.55 -4.31
N ASP A 35 -11.44 11.84 -4.20
CA ASP A 35 -10.37 12.85 -4.15
C ASP A 35 -9.42 12.69 -2.94
N ILE A 36 -9.96 12.17 -1.82
CA ILE A 36 -9.14 11.84 -0.64
C ILE A 36 -8.07 10.78 -0.96
N GLU A 37 -8.34 9.86 -1.88
CA GLU A 37 -7.38 8.82 -2.28
C GLU A 37 -6.18 9.40 -3.00
N ILE A 38 -6.41 10.38 -3.88
CA ILE A 38 -5.35 11.11 -4.58
C ILE A 38 -4.47 11.87 -3.59
N SER A 39 -5.10 12.52 -2.62
CA SER A 39 -4.38 13.27 -1.57
C SER A 39 -3.52 12.37 -0.69
N LEU A 40 -4.05 11.20 -0.32
CA LEU A 40 -3.31 10.18 0.44
C LEU A 40 -2.15 9.59 -0.37
N LEU A 41 -2.35 9.34 -1.66
CA LEU A 41 -1.31 8.84 -2.56
C LEU A 41 -0.17 9.85 -2.71
N HIS A 42 -0.50 11.13 -2.91
CA HIS A 42 0.47 12.23 -2.92
C HIS A 42 1.29 12.29 -1.64
N ASN A 43 0.64 12.23 -0.48
CA ASN A 43 1.36 12.25 0.80
C ASN A 43 2.31 11.04 0.93
N ARG A 44 1.87 9.83 0.53
CA ARG A 44 2.72 8.64 0.55
C ARG A 44 3.97 8.80 -0.32
N LEU A 45 3.79 9.24 -1.57
CA LEU A 45 4.91 9.46 -2.49
C LEU A 45 5.87 10.53 -1.99
N LYS A 46 5.35 11.61 -1.41
CA LYS A 46 6.14 12.66 -0.76
C LYS A 46 6.96 12.14 0.41
N GLN A 47 6.38 11.34 1.31
CA GLN A 47 7.11 10.78 2.45
C GLN A 47 8.20 9.80 2.00
N ARG A 48 7.94 9.01 0.94
CA ARG A 48 8.96 8.17 0.31
C ARG A 48 10.12 9.02 -0.21
N GLN A 49 9.82 10.08 -0.97
CA GLN A 49 10.85 10.95 -1.54
C GLN A 49 11.71 11.61 -0.44
N PHE A 50 11.10 12.12 0.63
CA PHE A 50 11.84 12.70 1.75
C PHE A 50 12.79 11.73 2.47
N LEU A 51 12.47 10.44 2.49
CA LEU A 51 13.35 9.44 3.08
C LEU A 51 14.53 9.07 2.16
N LEU A 52 14.32 9.13 0.85
CA LEU A 52 15.35 8.79 -0.14
C LEU A 52 16.29 9.96 -0.43
N GLU A 53 15.74 11.17 -0.50
CA GLU A 53 16.45 12.37 -1.00
C GLU A 53 16.65 13.43 0.09
N GLY A 54 16.06 13.26 1.26
CA GLY A 54 16.07 14.23 2.35
C GLY A 54 14.98 15.32 2.21
N PHE A 55 14.81 16.11 3.27
CA PHE A 55 13.73 17.12 3.34
C PHE A 55 13.94 18.34 2.44
N SER A 56 15.17 18.60 2.01
CA SER A 56 15.48 19.70 1.09
C SER A 56 15.28 19.34 -0.38
N CYS A 57 14.73 18.15 -0.68
CA CYS A 57 14.52 17.72 -2.06
C CYS A 57 13.47 18.60 -2.76
N LYS A 58 13.62 18.73 -4.09
CA LYS A 58 12.58 19.29 -4.95
C LYS A 58 11.52 18.20 -5.13
N LEU A 59 10.29 18.47 -4.69
CA LEU A 59 9.20 17.51 -4.84
C LEU A 59 8.95 17.18 -6.32
N SER A 60 8.80 15.89 -6.59
CA SER A 60 8.45 15.40 -7.92
C SER A 60 7.10 15.95 -8.38
N THR A 61 7.05 16.36 -9.63
CA THR A 61 5.80 16.68 -10.33
C THR A 61 4.97 15.43 -10.58
N GLU A 62 3.67 15.57 -10.83
CA GLU A 62 2.83 14.41 -11.18
C GLU A 62 3.35 13.67 -12.41
N LYS A 63 3.86 14.38 -13.42
CA LYS A 63 4.45 13.78 -14.62
C LYS A 63 5.68 12.91 -14.29
N GLU A 64 6.53 13.36 -13.37
CA GLU A 64 7.68 12.57 -12.90
C GLU A 64 7.23 11.34 -12.09
N LEU A 65 6.23 11.50 -11.22
CA LEU A 65 5.67 10.38 -10.44
C LEU A 65 4.99 9.33 -11.32
N ILE A 66 4.23 9.76 -12.33
CA ILE A 66 3.63 8.87 -13.33
C ILE A 66 4.75 8.15 -14.09
N GLY A 67 5.75 8.88 -14.60
CA GLY A 67 6.88 8.27 -15.28
C GLY A 67 7.62 7.24 -14.44
N TRP A 68 7.73 7.46 -13.13
CA TRP A 68 8.25 6.48 -12.19
C TRP A 68 7.36 5.24 -12.05
N TYR A 69 6.03 5.39 -11.91
CA TYR A 69 5.11 4.25 -11.89
C TYR A 69 5.14 3.44 -13.18
N LEU A 70 5.16 4.10 -14.34
CA LEU A 70 5.20 3.42 -15.63
C LEU A 70 6.44 2.54 -15.74
N ARG A 71 7.63 3.07 -15.39
CA ARG A 71 8.87 2.29 -15.37
C ARG A 71 8.82 1.15 -14.36
N LEU A 72 8.32 1.41 -13.15
CA LEU A 72 8.19 0.39 -12.11
C LEU A 72 7.31 -0.79 -12.59
N ILE A 73 6.19 -0.50 -13.26
CA ILE A 73 5.29 -1.50 -13.83
C ILE A 73 5.96 -2.24 -14.99
N GLU A 74 6.59 -1.52 -15.92
CA GLU A 74 7.28 -2.11 -17.08
C GLU A 74 8.34 -3.12 -16.64
N GLU A 75 9.14 -2.75 -15.64
CA GLU A 75 10.25 -3.57 -15.14
C GLU A 75 9.80 -4.71 -14.21
N ASN A 76 8.65 -4.57 -13.52
CA ASN A 76 8.30 -5.45 -12.38
C ASN A 76 6.84 -5.95 -12.40
N LYS A 77 6.12 -5.91 -13.54
CA LYS A 77 4.68 -6.24 -13.62
C LYS A 77 4.31 -7.53 -12.88
N SER A 78 5.02 -8.63 -13.16
CA SER A 78 4.75 -9.94 -12.55
C SER A 78 4.99 -9.94 -11.04
N ASP A 79 6.11 -9.36 -10.58
CA ASP A 79 6.46 -9.27 -9.17
C ASP A 79 5.43 -8.41 -8.41
N ILE A 80 4.99 -7.30 -8.98
CA ILE A 80 3.97 -6.42 -8.39
C ILE A 80 2.66 -7.18 -8.19
N ILE A 81 2.23 -7.96 -9.20
CA ILE A 81 1.01 -8.77 -9.11
C ILE A 81 1.16 -9.84 -8.01
N LEU A 82 2.30 -10.53 -7.97
CA LEU A 82 2.58 -11.56 -6.98
C LEU A 82 2.61 -10.98 -5.55
N TRP A 83 3.34 -9.88 -5.35
CA TRP A 83 3.39 -9.15 -4.10
C TRP A 83 2.00 -8.73 -3.64
N THR A 84 1.20 -8.12 -4.52
CA THR A 84 -0.14 -7.63 -4.17
C THR A 84 -1.05 -8.77 -3.71
N LYS A 85 -1.04 -9.92 -4.42
CA LYS A 85 -1.82 -11.09 -4.03
C LYS A 85 -1.39 -11.64 -2.67
N ALA A 86 -0.08 -11.74 -2.43
CA ALA A 86 0.43 -12.24 -1.17
C ALA A 86 0.16 -11.30 0.00
N PHE A 87 0.30 -9.98 -0.22
CA PHE A 87 -0.05 -8.94 0.75
C PHE A 87 -1.51 -9.01 1.15
N TRP A 88 -2.43 -9.11 0.17
CA TRP A 88 -3.86 -9.23 0.47
C TRP A 88 -4.20 -10.51 1.20
N LYS A 89 -3.63 -11.64 0.79
CA LYS A 89 -3.79 -12.89 1.53
C LYS A 89 -3.32 -12.74 2.97
N TYR A 90 -2.13 -12.19 3.19
CA TYR A 90 -1.62 -11.90 4.54
C TYR A 90 -2.58 -10.99 5.32
N SER A 91 -3.10 -9.93 4.71
CA SER A 91 -4.01 -8.99 5.37
C SER A 91 -5.34 -9.64 5.75
N ASN A 92 -5.86 -10.55 4.92
CA ASN A 92 -7.12 -11.26 5.18
C ASN A 92 -6.94 -12.42 6.18
N ASP A 93 -5.79 -13.10 6.13
CA ASP A 93 -5.47 -14.24 7.00
C ASP A 93 -4.94 -13.81 8.37
N THR A 94 -4.47 -12.56 8.50
CA THR A 94 -4.09 -11.99 9.80
C THR A 94 -5.37 -11.74 10.58
N PRO A 95 -5.68 -12.53 11.63
CA PRO A 95 -6.87 -12.27 12.43
C PRO A 95 -6.76 -10.87 13.02
N GLU A 96 -7.89 -10.22 13.27
CA GLU A 96 -7.99 -9.00 14.06
C GLU A 96 -7.54 -9.32 15.50
N LYS A 97 -6.23 -9.51 15.70
CA LYS A 97 -5.56 -9.77 16.97
C LYS A 97 -5.40 -8.48 17.79
N TYR A 98 -6.13 -7.44 17.41
CA TYR A 98 -6.38 -6.30 18.26
C TYR A 98 -7.74 -6.55 18.88
N PRO A 99 -7.81 -7.22 20.06
CA PRO A 99 -8.96 -7.01 20.93
C PRO A 99 -9.11 -5.50 21.16
N ASP A 100 -10.27 -5.04 21.59
CA ASP A 100 -10.69 -3.63 21.71
C ASP A 100 -9.81 -2.69 22.61
N GLY A 101 -8.54 -3.00 22.78
CA GLY A 101 -7.59 -2.46 23.72
C GLY A 101 -6.92 -3.61 24.47
N GLU A 102 -5.77 -3.32 25.08
CA GLU A 102 -5.30 -4.12 26.21
C GLU A 102 -6.03 -3.60 27.45
N PHE A 103 -7.07 -4.30 27.92
CA PHE A 103 -7.78 -3.96 29.15
C PHE A 103 -7.03 -4.51 30.37
N ALA A 104 -7.07 -3.79 31.49
CA ALA A 104 -6.51 -4.31 32.73
C ALA A 104 -7.34 -5.53 33.23
N PRO A 105 -6.76 -6.42 34.05
CA PRO A 105 -7.51 -7.53 34.63
C PRO A 105 -8.72 -7.02 35.44
N GLY A 106 -9.92 -7.47 35.10
CA GLY A 106 -11.19 -7.00 35.66
C GLY A 106 -11.87 -5.86 34.89
N GLU A 107 -11.23 -5.35 33.83
CA GLU A 107 -11.80 -4.38 32.88
C GLU A 107 -12.00 -5.00 31.48
N GLU A 108 -11.90 -6.32 31.34
CA GLU A 108 -12.15 -6.98 30.07
C GLU A 108 -13.60 -6.77 29.62
N LEU A 109 -13.78 -6.43 28.34
CA LEU A 109 -15.11 -6.30 27.75
C LEU A 109 -15.89 -7.62 27.81
N ASP A 110 -17.17 -7.51 28.11
CA ASP A 110 -18.11 -8.62 27.97
C ASP A 110 -18.23 -9.04 26.48
N GLU A 111 -18.62 -10.29 26.22
CA GLU A 111 -18.68 -10.86 24.85
C GLU A 111 -19.61 -10.11 23.88
N ASP A 112 -20.59 -9.40 24.41
CA ASP A 112 -21.51 -8.52 23.67
C ASP A 112 -20.96 -7.11 23.47
N GLU A 113 -19.98 -6.68 24.27
CA GLU A 113 -19.27 -5.40 24.12
C GLU A 113 -18.08 -5.49 23.17
N LYS A 114 -17.58 -6.71 22.87
CA LYS A 114 -16.51 -6.92 21.91
C LYS A 114 -16.91 -6.50 20.49
N SER A 115 -16.02 -5.80 19.81
CA SER A 115 -16.21 -5.45 18.39
C SER A 115 -16.38 -6.71 17.54
N LYS A 116 -17.38 -6.67 16.65
CA LYS A 116 -17.64 -7.72 15.66
C LYS A 116 -17.68 -7.09 14.28
N THR A 117 -16.89 -7.63 13.35
CA THR A 117 -16.94 -7.22 11.95
C THR A 117 -18.32 -7.56 11.37
N ILE A 118 -19.12 -6.55 11.07
CA ILE A 118 -20.46 -6.73 10.46
C ILE A 118 -20.39 -6.91 8.94
N SER A 119 -19.39 -6.30 8.29
CA SER A 119 -19.15 -6.42 6.86
C SER A 119 -17.73 -6.00 6.51
N ILE A 120 -17.19 -6.61 5.45
CA ILE A 120 -15.90 -6.24 4.87
C ILE A 120 -16.20 -5.37 3.65
N GLY A 121 -15.67 -4.14 3.65
CA GLY A 121 -15.77 -3.23 2.51
C GLY A 121 -14.75 -3.53 1.41
N LYS A 122 -14.87 -2.86 0.28
CA LYS A 122 -13.88 -2.93 -0.80
C LYS A 122 -12.69 -2.00 -0.51
N TYR A 123 -11.54 -2.35 -1.08
CA TYR A 123 -10.35 -1.52 -1.09
C TYR A 123 -10.53 -0.31 -2.00
N ALA A 124 -9.92 0.81 -1.58
CA ALA A 124 -9.80 2.02 -2.39
C ALA A 124 -9.12 1.72 -3.74
N LYS A 125 -9.55 2.36 -4.83
CA LYS A 125 -8.97 2.15 -6.16
C LYS A 125 -7.48 2.46 -6.22
N SER A 126 -7.03 3.43 -5.43
CA SER A 126 -5.62 3.82 -5.29
C SER A 126 -4.72 2.80 -4.56
N CYS A 127 -5.26 1.73 -3.97
CA CYS A 127 -4.50 0.84 -3.09
C CYS A 127 -3.31 0.16 -3.78
N LEU A 128 -3.46 -0.32 -5.03
CA LEU A 128 -2.34 -0.93 -5.78
C LEU A 128 -1.19 0.05 -5.97
N ALA A 129 -1.47 1.33 -6.26
CA ALA A 129 -0.42 2.35 -6.35
C ALA A 129 0.34 2.52 -5.03
N MET A 130 -0.36 2.47 -3.90
CA MET A 130 0.28 2.49 -2.58
C MET A 130 1.15 1.24 -2.33
N TYR A 131 0.68 0.06 -2.72
CA TYR A 131 1.44 -1.19 -2.59
C TYR A 131 2.63 -1.24 -3.53
N MET A 132 2.56 -0.64 -4.72
CA MET A 132 3.69 -0.50 -5.63
C MET A 132 4.80 0.38 -5.03
N ALA A 133 4.45 1.48 -4.37
CA ALA A 133 5.43 2.31 -3.68
C ALA A 133 6.08 1.58 -2.49
N GLU A 134 5.31 0.77 -1.78
CA GLU A 134 5.84 -0.09 -0.72
C GLU A 134 6.73 -1.22 -1.24
N PHE A 135 6.31 -1.88 -2.32
CA PHE A 135 7.08 -2.90 -3.04
C PHE A 135 8.45 -2.38 -3.45
N GLU A 136 8.50 -1.17 -4.02
CA GLU A 136 9.75 -0.56 -4.45
C GLU A 136 10.69 -0.28 -3.25
N ILE A 137 10.14 0.18 -2.12
CA ILE A 137 10.93 0.34 -0.88
C ILE A 137 11.43 -1.01 -0.37
N LEU A 138 10.59 -2.04 -0.36
CA LEU A 138 10.97 -3.38 0.08
C LEU A 138 12.11 -3.95 -0.79
N LYS A 139 12.00 -3.80 -2.12
CA LYS A 139 12.97 -4.31 -3.10
C LYS A 139 14.31 -3.56 -3.04
N ASN A 140 14.28 -2.23 -2.98
CA ASN A 140 15.49 -1.41 -3.20
C ASN A 140 16.02 -0.74 -1.93
N HIS A 141 15.14 -0.45 -0.97
CA HIS A 141 15.45 0.38 0.20
C HIS A 141 14.86 -0.18 1.50
N PRO A 142 14.98 -1.49 1.81
CA PRO A 142 14.27 -2.09 2.93
C PRO A 142 14.62 -1.44 4.28
N ALA A 143 15.82 -0.85 4.42
CA ALA A 143 16.24 -0.13 5.62
C ALA A 143 15.28 1.01 6.02
N ILE A 144 14.64 1.71 5.07
CA ILE A 144 13.81 2.89 5.38
C ILE A 144 12.33 2.54 5.67
N LEU A 145 11.92 1.29 5.48
CA LEU A 145 10.50 0.90 5.53
C LEU A 145 9.81 1.24 6.87
N ALA A 146 10.50 1.01 7.99
CA ALA A 146 9.95 1.32 9.30
C ALA A 146 9.73 2.82 9.50
N ASP A 147 10.65 3.65 9.02
CA ASP A 147 10.52 5.11 9.11
C ASP A 147 9.49 5.65 8.12
N TYR A 148 9.34 5.00 6.96
CA TYR A 148 8.25 5.26 6.03
C TYR A 148 6.89 5.06 6.70
N TYR A 149 6.68 3.92 7.36
CA TYR A 149 5.44 3.66 8.10
C TYR A 149 5.20 4.61 9.28
N LYS A 150 6.25 5.00 10.02
CA LYS A 150 6.13 6.02 11.08
C LYS A 150 5.64 7.36 10.51
N ARG A 151 6.17 7.79 9.36
CA ARG A 151 5.73 9.03 8.69
C ARG A 151 4.29 8.97 8.20
N LEU A 152 3.81 7.77 7.88
CA LEU A 152 2.41 7.50 7.55
C LEU A 152 1.52 7.27 8.77
N ARG A 153 2.08 7.36 9.99
CA ARG A 153 1.37 7.17 11.27
C ARG A 153 0.72 5.80 11.40
N ILE A 154 1.31 4.77 10.80
CA ILE A 154 0.82 3.39 10.95
C ILE A 154 1.14 2.90 12.36
N PRO A 155 0.14 2.45 13.15
CA PRO A 155 0.38 1.87 14.47
C PRO A 155 1.32 0.68 14.42
N GLY A 156 2.22 0.55 15.40
CA GLY A 156 3.17 -0.55 15.43
C GLY A 156 4.13 -0.60 14.23
N ALA A 157 4.40 0.54 13.57
CA ALA A 157 5.21 0.67 12.36
C ALA A 157 6.47 -0.22 12.30
N VAL A 158 7.24 -0.32 13.39
CA VAL A 158 8.45 -1.15 13.45
C VAL A 158 8.13 -2.65 13.37
N LYS A 159 7.11 -3.10 14.10
CA LYS A 159 6.62 -4.49 14.04
C LYS A 159 6.06 -4.78 12.65
N TYR A 160 5.24 -3.88 12.12
CA TYR A 160 4.63 -4.04 10.80
C TYR A 160 5.69 -4.12 9.69
N ALA A 161 6.71 -3.24 9.69
CA ALA A 161 7.83 -3.30 8.76
C ALA A 161 8.60 -4.62 8.83
N ARG A 162 8.78 -5.20 10.02
CA ARG A 162 9.41 -6.52 10.17
C ARG A 162 8.60 -7.61 9.50
N GLU A 163 7.29 -7.61 9.68
CA GLU A 163 6.40 -8.62 9.07
C GLU A 163 6.33 -8.46 7.55
N MET A 164 6.26 -7.23 7.03
CA MET A 164 6.27 -6.98 5.58
C MET A 164 7.59 -7.41 4.93
N LYS A 165 8.73 -7.18 5.58
CA LYS A 165 10.03 -7.70 5.11
C LYS A 165 10.05 -9.23 5.08
N LYS A 166 9.65 -9.90 6.17
CA LYS A 166 9.56 -11.37 6.21
C LYS A 166 8.64 -11.92 5.12
N LEU A 167 7.51 -11.27 4.88
CA LEU A 167 6.58 -11.65 3.82
C LEU A 167 7.23 -11.49 2.45
N PHE A 168 7.90 -10.36 2.21
CA PHE A 168 8.62 -10.10 0.97
C PHE A 168 9.75 -11.11 0.73
N ASP A 169 10.57 -11.38 1.74
CA ASP A 169 11.66 -12.36 1.68
C ASP A 169 11.13 -13.78 1.43
N ARG A 170 9.96 -14.14 1.95
CA ARG A 170 9.32 -15.44 1.64
C ARG A 170 8.92 -15.57 0.17
N ILE A 171 8.59 -14.46 -0.49
CA ILE A 171 8.11 -14.44 -1.87
C ILE A 171 9.27 -14.31 -2.86
N PHE A 172 10.27 -13.49 -2.53
CA PHE A 172 11.34 -13.07 -3.45
C PHE A 172 12.75 -13.32 -2.94
N GLY A 173 12.92 -13.79 -1.70
CA GLY A 173 14.24 -14.14 -1.17
C GLY A 173 14.79 -15.37 -1.89
N GLU A 174 16.10 -15.37 -2.12
CA GLU A 174 16.83 -16.57 -2.53
C GLU A 174 16.98 -17.49 -1.30
N GLU A 175 16.76 -18.80 -1.46
CA GLU A 175 17.01 -19.81 -0.41
C GLU A 175 18.50 -19.90 -0.02
#